data_AF-F4XKR8-F1
#
_entry.id   AF-F4XKR8-F1
#
_cell.length_a   1.000
_cell.length_b   1.000
_cell.length_c   1.000
_cell.angle_alpha   90.00
_cell.angle_beta   90.00
_cell.angle_gamma   90.00
#
_symmetry.space_group_name_H-M   'P 1'
#
loop_
_entity.id
_entity.type
_entity.pdbx_description
1 polymer ?
#
loop_
_entity_poly.entity_id
_entity_poly.type
_entity_poly.pdbx_seq_one_letter_code
_entity_poly.pdbx_strand_id
1 'polypeptide(L)'
;MKAGLPIATGVIEGACRHLIKDRMDITGARWSLMGAEAVLRLRSLYVSGDWQEYWPFHLKQEHKRNHLSLYKDGLPLMKRLIQARCSITAPPTLPIPL
;
A
#
# COMPACT_ATOMS: atom_id res chain seq x y z
N MET A 1 -25.36 -27.38 9.08
CA MET A 1 -24.61 -26.23 9.65
C MET A 1 -23.27 -26.14 8.94
N LYS A 2 -23.06 -25.13 8.08
CA LYS A 2 -21.84 -24.98 7.27
C LYS A 2 -20.93 -23.94 7.93
N ALA A 3 -19.77 -24.40 8.41
CA ALA A 3 -18.69 -23.67 9.06
C ALA A 3 -19.12 -22.84 10.29
N GLY A 4 -18.77 -23.29 11.50
CA GLY A 4 -18.98 -22.58 12.77
C GLY A 4 -18.15 -21.29 12.89
N LEU A 5 -18.34 -20.37 11.94
CA LEU A 5 -17.79 -19.03 11.97
C LEU A 5 -18.51 -18.26 13.09
N PRO A 6 -17.78 -17.58 13.97
CA PRO A 6 -18.39 -16.83 15.05
C PRO A 6 -19.32 -15.75 14.47
N ILE A 7 -20.63 -15.88 14.74
CA ILE A 7 -21.66 -14.84 14.52
C ILE A 7 -21.55 -13.80 15.65
N ALA A 8 -20.35 -13.60 16.20
CA ALA A 8 -20.09 -12.67 17.28
C ALA A 8 -19.47 -11.41 16.68
N THR A 9 -20.29 -10.37 16.56
CA THR A 9 -19.86 -9.04 16.11
C THR A 9 -18.69 -8.51 16.93
N GLY A 10 -18.55 -8.92 18.20
CA GLY A 10 -17.47 -8.45 19.09
C GLY A 10 -16.04 -8.74 18.60
N VAL A 11 -15.79 -9.90 17.97
CA VAL A 11 -14.46 -10.22 17.43
C VAL A 11 -14.18 -9.39 16.17
N ILE A 12 -15.20 -9.20 15.34
CA ILE A 12 -15.15 -8.39 14.12
C ILE A 12 -14.95 -6.91 14.48
N GLU A 13 -15.72 -6.40 15.44
CA GLU A 13 -15.63 -5.03 15.98
C GLU A 13 -14.30 -4.79 16.67
N GLY A 14 -13.78 -5.77 17.41
CA GLY A 14 -12.46 -5.70 18.03
C GLY A 14 -11.35 -5.58 16.98
N ALA A 15 -11.40 -6.40 15.93
CA ALA A 15 -10.47 -6.33 14.81
C ALA A 15 -10.57 -5.00 14.05
N CYS A 16 -11.78 -4.55 13.70
CA CYS A 16 -11.99 -3.26 13.04
C CYS A 16 -11.52 -2.09 13.89
N ARG A 17 -11.78 -2.10 15.21
CA ARG A 17 -11.29 -1.08 16.14
C ARG A 17 -9.77 -1.03 16.13
N HIS A 18 -9.10 -2.16 16.29
CA HIS A 18 -7.64 -2.19 16.37
C HIS A 18 -6.95 -1.90 15.01
N LEU A 19 -7.53 -2.35 13.89
CA LEU A 19 -6.93 -2.13 12.58
C LEU A 19 -7.20 -0.71 12.04
N ILE A 20 -8.42 -0.22 12.20
CA ILE A 20 -8.88 1.03 11.57
C ILE A 20 -8.70 2.20 12.52
N LYS A 21 -9.21 2.12 13.75
CA LYS A 21 -9.27 3.28 14.66
C LYS A 21 -7.89 3.80 15.02
N ASP A 22 -6.95 2.89 15.30
CA ASP A 22 -5.59 3.23 15.71
C ASP A 22 -4.81 4.08 14.69
N ARG A 23 -5.22 4.09 13.41
CA ARG A 23 -4.51 4.85 12.37
C ARG A 23 -5.36 5.86 11.63
N MET A 24 -6.63 5.54 11.42
CA MET A 24 -7.55 6.37 10.64
C MET A 24 -8.24 7.43 11.49
N ASP A 25 -8.30 7.26 12.83
CA ASP A 25 -8.95 8.19 13.77
C ASP A 25 -7.95 9.20 14.40
N ILE A 26 -6.74 9.32 13.83
CA ILE A 26 -5.74 10.28 14.28
C ILE A 26 -6.13 11.67 13.78
N THR A 27 -6.30 12.62 14.71
CA THR A 27 -6.66 14.00 14.39
C THR A 27 -5.66 14.63 13.41
N GLY A 28 -6.18 15.25 12.35
CA GLY A 28 -5.37 15.90 11.32
C GLY A 28 -4.83 14.96 10.24
N ALA A 29 -5.04 13.64 10.35
CA ALA A 29 -4.70 12.72 9.27
C ALA A 29 -5.67 12.88 8.09
N ARG A 30 -5.12 12.94 6.87
CA ARG A 30 -5.90 12.96 5.63
C ARG A 30 -5.63 11.70 4.85
N TRP A 31 -6.69 10.99 4.51
CA TRP A 31 -6.61 9.71 3.81
C TRP A 31 -7.39 9.78 2.50
N SER A 32 -6.73 9.42 1.40
CA SER A 32 -7.46 8.97 0.21
C SER A 32 -7.92 7.54 0.43
N LEU A 33 -9.00 7.11 -0.24
CA LEU A 33 -9.49 5.73 -0.15
C LEU A 33 -8.38 4.72 -0.45
N MET A 34 -7.63 4.96 -1.52
CA MET A 34 -6.46 4.16 -1.92
C MET A 34 -5.39 4.10 -0.82
N GLY A 35 -5.06 5.24 -0.20
CA GLY A 35 -4.05 5.31 0.85
C GLY A 35 -4.50 4.61 2.14
N ALA A 36 -5.77 4.80 2.52
CA ALA A 36 -6.36 4.12 3.66
C ALA A 36 -6.32 2.60 3.49
N GLU A 37 -6.79 2.11 2.33
CA GLU A 37 -6.82 0.68 2.03
C GLU A 37 -5.41 0.07 2.02
N ALA A 38 -4.44 0.74 1.40
CA ALA A 38 -3.05 0.28 1.38
C ALA A 38 -2.49 0.11 2.81
N VAL A 39 -2.73 1.08 3.68
CA VAL A 39 -2.27 1.02 5.08
C VAL A 39 -2.99 -0.06 5.88
N LEU A 40 -4.30 -0.25 5.66
CA LEU A 40 -5.05 -1.31 6.34
C LEU A 40 -4.54 -2.70 5.94
N ARG A 41 -4.24 -2.93 4.66
CA ARG A 41 -3.65 -4.19 4.18
C ARG A 41 -2.28 -4.47 4.79
N LEU A 42 -1.44 -3.45 4.92
CA LEU A 42 -0.15 -3.60 5.60
C LEU A 42 -0.32 -3.93 7.08
N ARG A 43 -1.25 -3.26 7.77
CA ARG A 43 -1.55 -3.54 9.18
C ARG A 43 -2.14 -4.93 9.38
N SER A 44 -3.02 -5.40 8.49
CA SER A 44 -3.58 -6.74 8.60
C SER A 44 -2.49 -7.81 8.48
N LEU A 45 -1.53 -7.63 7.56
CA LEU A 45 -0.37 -8.53 7.44
C LEU A 45 0.48 -8.55 8.71
N TYR A 46 0.69 -7.38 9.32
CA TYR A 46 1.45 -7.28 10.57
C TYR A 46 0.75 -7.97 11.73
N VAL A 47 -0.55 -7.71 11.93
CA VAL A 47 -1.34 -8.31 13.02
C VAL A 47 -1.52 -9.83 12.84
N SER A 48 -1.58 -10.31 11.59
CA SER A 48 -1.69 -11.74 11.28
C SER A 48 -0.37 -12.49 11.51
N GLY A 49 0.76 -11.80 11.65
CA GLY A 49 2.08 -12.42 11.82
C GLY A 49 2.75 -12.85 10.51
N ASP A 50 2.13 -12.56 9.36
CA ASP A 50 2.62 -12.97 8.03
C ASP A 50 3.70 -12.02 7.48
N TRP A 51 4.08 -10.99 8.24
CA TRP A 51 5.01 -9.96 7.81
C TRP A 51 6.36 -10.52 7.37
N GLN A 52 6.89 -11.48 8.14
CA GLN A 52 8.20 -12.06 7.92
C GLN A 52 8.28 -12.85 6.61
N GLU A 53 7.18 -13.44 6.15
CA GLU A 53 7.10 -14.14 4.87
C GLU A 53 6.76 -13.17 3.73
N TYR A 54 5.84 -12.23 3.97
CA TYR A 54 5.40 -11.27 2.98
C TYR A 54 6.51 -10.30 2.56
N TRP A 55 7.32 -9.81 3.50
CA TRP A 55 8.31 -8.76 3.24
C TRP A 55 9.39 -9.18 2.22
N PRO A 56 10.04 -10.35 2.33
CA PRO A 56 10.96 -10.86 1.30
C PRO A 56 10.29 -11.03 -0.07
N PHE A 57 9.05 -11.53 -0.10
CA PHE A 57 8.28 -11.66 -1.34
C PHE A 57 8.04 -10.29 -1.98
N HIS A 58 7.60 -9.31 -1.19
CA HIS A 58 7.35 -7.95 -1.66
C HIS A 58 8.61 -7.31 -2.24
N LEU A 59 9.75 -7.40 -1.54
CA LEU A 59 11.03 -6.88 -2.04
C LEU A 59 11.44 -7.53 -3.37
N LYS A 60 11.28 -8.85 -3.50
CA LYS A 60 11.58 -9.56 -4.76
C LYS A 60 10.71 -9.07 -5.92
N GLN A 61 9.44 -8.78 -5.66
CA GLN A 61 8.54 -8.26 -6.69
C GLN A 61 8.80 -6.80 -7.02
N GLU A 62 9.09 -5.96 -6.04
CA GLU A 62 9.48 -4.56 -6.27
C GLU A 62 10.78 -4.47 -7.07
N HIS A 63 11.76 -5.31 -6.77
CA HIS A 63 12.98 -5.42 -7.56
C HIS A 63 12.67 -5.82 -9.01
N LYS A 64 11.75 -6.75 -9.25
CA LYS A 64 11.35 -7.11 -10.62
C LYS A 64 10.64 -5.97 -11.37
N ARG A 65 9.74 -5.26 -10.70
CA ARG A 65 8.93 -4.18 -11.31
C ARG A 65 9.75 -2.94 -11.61
N ASN A 66 10.50 -2.48 -10.60
CA ASN A 66 11.13 -1.17 -10.61
C ASN A 66 12.63 -1.26 -10.90
N HIS A 67 13.33 -2.30 -10.44
CA HIS A 67 14.78 -2.37 -10.61
C HIS A 67 15.18 -2.99 -11.96
N LEU A 68 14.61 -4.14 -12.36
CA LEU A 68 14.95 -4.76 -13.66
C LEU A 68 14.62 -3.87 -14.88
N SER A 69 13.62 -3.00 -14.76
CA SER A 69 13.27 -2.05 -15.83
C SER A 69 14.21 -0.85 -15.91
N LEU A 70 14.93 -0.56 -14.82
CA LEU A 70 15.87 0.54 -14.70
C LEU A 70 17.34 0.11 -14.78
N TYR A 71 17.63 -1.19 -14.74
CA TYR A 71 18.99 -1.74 -14.75
C TYR A 71 19.10 -2.86 -15.78
N LYS A 72 20.09 -2.79 -16.67
CA LYS A 72 20.43 -3.86 -17.60
C LYS A 72 21.80 -4.42 -17.21
N ASP A 73 21.87 -5.73 -16.93
CA ASP A 73 23.11 -6.43 -16.57
C ASP A 73 23.87 -5.77 -15.38
N GLY A 74 23.13 -5.28 -14.39
CA GLY A 74 23.69 -4.60 -13.20
C GLY A 74 24.11 -3.15 -13.43
N LEU A 75 24.01 -2.64 -14.66
CA LEU A 75 24.28 -1.24 -14.99
C LEU A 75 22.97 -0.42 -14.97
N PRO A 76 22.92 0.71 -14.24
CA PRO A 76 21.76 1.60 -14.26
C PRO A 76 21.54 2.16 -15.67
N LEU A 77 20.35 1.95 -16.22
CA LEU A 77 19.87 2.60 -17.43
C LEU A 77 19.58 4.07 -17.10
N MET A 78 20.63 4.88 -17.10
CA MET A 78 20.63 6.31 -16.75
C MET A 78 19.61 7.16 -17.53
N LYS A 79 18.99 6.64 -18.61
CA LYS A 79 17.93 7.31 -19.37
C LYS A 79 16.65 7.58 -18.57
N ARG A 80 16.44 7.02 -17.36
CA ARG A 80 15.24 7.27 -16.53
C ARG A 80 15.48 7.76 -15.10
N LEU A 81 16.73 7.84 -14.63
CA LEU A 81 17.04 8.29 -13.26
C LEU A 81 16.82 9.81 -13.05
N ILE A 82 16.68 10.58 -14.12
CA ILE A 82 16.33 12.01 -14.06
C ILE A 82 14.80 12.20 -14.00
N GLN A 83 14.00 11.36 -14.68
CA GLN A 83 12.54 11.47 -14.70
C GLN A 83 11.90 11.01 -13.38
N ALA A 84 12.43 9.93 -12.76
CA ALA A 84 11.85 9.34 -11.56
C ALA A 84 12.02 10.20 -10.29
N ARG A 85 13.00 11.12 -10.27
CA ARG A 85 13.19 12.07 -9.18
C ARG A 85 12.33 13.33 -9.30
N CYS A 86 11.74 13.57 -10.47
CA CYS A 86 10.91 14.74 -10.77
C CYS A 86 9.52 14.32 -11.27
N SER A 87 8.76 13.58 -10.47
CA SER A 87 7.29 13.58 -10.58
C SER A 87 6.68 14.62 -9.64
N ILE A 88 7.18 15.87 -9.77
CA ILE A 88 6.33 17.07 -9.62
C ILE A 88 6.03 17.54 -11.04
N THR A 89 5.57 16.65 -11.91
CA THR A 89 4.84 17.09 -13.10
C THR A 89 3.42 17.26 -12.61
N ALA A 90 2.98 18.51 -12.48
CA ALA A 90 1.59 18.82 -12.22
C ALA A 90 0.70 17.99 -13.18
N PRO A 91 -0.45 17.46 -12.71
CA PRO A 91 -1.36 16.75 -13.59
C PRO A 91 -1.68 17.65 -14.79
N PRO A 92 -1.73 17.11 -16.03
CA PRO A 92 -2.12 17.91 -17.18
C PRO A 92 -3.50 18.52 -16.88
N THR A 93 -3.57 19.84 -16.89
CA THR A 93 -4.82 20.58 -16.79
C THR A 93 -5.68 20.19 -17.99
N LEU A 94 -6.68 19.35 -17.75
CA LEU A 94 -7.77 19.19 -18.70
C LEU A 94 -8.46 20.56 -18.83
N PRO A 95 -8.67 21.07 -20.06
CA PRO A 95 -9.40 22.31 -20.24
C PRO A 95 -10.84 22.10 -19.76
N ILE A 96 -11.23 22.86 -18.73
CA ILE A 96 -12.62 22.98 -18.32
C ILE A 96 -13.34 23.77 -19.42
N PRO A 97 -14.39 23.24 -20.07
CA PRO A 97 -15.22 24.04 -20.95
C PRO A 97 -16.02 25.05 -20.10
N LEU A 98 -16.09 26.27 -20.62
CA LEU A 98 -16.66 27.51 -20.06
C LEU A 98 -17.87 27.33 -19.14
#